data_AF-A0AA35WFA7-F1
#
_entry.id   AF-A0AA35WFA7-F1
#
_cell.length_a   1.000
_cell.length_b   1.000
_cell.length_c   1.000
_cell.angle_alpha   90.00
_cell.angle_beta   90.00
_cell.angle_gamma   90.00
#
_symmetry.space_group_name_H-M   'P 1'
#
loop_
_entity.id
_entity.type
_entity.pdbx_description
1 polymer ?
#
loop_
_entity_poly.entity_id
_entity_poly.type
_entity_poly.pdbx_seq_one_letter_code
_entity_poly.pdbx_strand_id
1 'polypeptide(L)'
;MSTVKVNVKWGKKKYEKIEVDLAEPPPSSNPSSSLSPRRDGQTPIKVKNNATFMMMGSADSLPEAPKHETKFLEDMTDTEAAAALSLPTGIENFGNTCYLNATLQCLKVVPELRSALGSYHVPATRAELMDTDTASPQSLTRDLKMLYLMMESGQDIRIPSMLFLHTLHAVKPEFAHKDEKTGSYKQQDAHECGRHGQ
;
A
#
# COMPACT_ATOMS: atom_id res chain seq x y z
N MET A 1 44.90 24.88 -34.04
CA MET A 1 44.06 24.72 -32.83
C MET A 1 43.56 26.10 -32.46
N SER A 2 42.30 26.43 -32.77
CA SER A 2 41.77 27.79 -32.66
C SER A 2 41.08 28.01 -31.31
N THR A 3 41.87 28.16 -30.26
CA THR A 3 41.38 28.54 -28.93
C THR A 3 40.96 30.00 -28.96
N VAL A 4 39.72 30.30 -28.53
CA VAL A 4 39.17 31.66 -28.52
C VAL A 4 38.88 32.08 -27.08
N LYS A 5 39.28 33.30 -26.71
CA LYS A 5 39.02 33.87 -25.39
C LYS A 5 37.66 34.55 -25.39
N VAL A 6 36.76 34.13 -24.51
CA VAL A 6 35.41 34.68 -24.41
C VAL A 6 35.10 35.11 -22.98
N ASN A 7 34.17 36.04 -22.85
CA ASN A 7 33.66 36.47 -21.55
C ASN A 7 32.26 35.89 -21.37
N VAL A 8 31.97 35.30 -20.21
CA VAL A 8 30.67 34.72 -19.90
C VAL A 8 30.07 35.42 -18.69
N LYS A 9 28.88 35.99 -18.86
CA LYS A 9 28.08 36.52 -17.76
C LYS A 9 27.01 35.49 -17.41
N TRP A 10 27.03 34.99 -16.18
CA TRP A 10 26.02 34.07 -15.67
C TRP A 10 25.46 34.60 -14.35
N GLY A 11 24.17 34.95 -14.36
CA GLY A 11 23.54 35.66 -13.25
C GLY A 11 24.26 36.98 -12.90
N LYS A 12 24.67 37.12 -11.64
CA LYS A 12 25.42 38.28 -11.13
C LYS A 12 26.95 38.14 -11.27
N LYS A 13 27.46 36.98 -11.71
CA LYS A 13 28.89 36.70 -11.82
C LYS A 13 29.36 36.90 -13.27
N LYS A 14 30.53 37.53 -13.43
CA LYS A 14 31.20 37.71 -14.72
C LYS A 14 32.49 36.89 -14.71
N TYR A 15 32.62 36.01 -15.68
CA TYR A 15 33.81 35.20 -15.91
C TYR A 15 34.52 35.76 -17.14
N GLU A 16 35.74 36.23 -16.96
CA GLU A 16 36.53 36.87 -18.01
C GLU A 16 37.64 35.94 -18.49
N LYS A 17 37.92 35.98 -19.80
CA LYS A 17 39.01 35.21 -20.45
C LYS A 17 38.90 33.68 -20.29
N ILE A 18 37.70 33.12 -20.46
CA ILE A 18 37.55 31.67 -20.57
C ILE A 18 38.09 31.24 -21.93
N GLU A 19 39.02 30.29 -21.93
CA GLU A 19 39.58 29.68 -23.14
C GLU A 19 38.64 28.58 -23.62
N VAL A 20 38.03 28.78 -24.79
CA VAL A 20 37.13 27.82 -25.40
C VAL A 20 37.82 27.21 -26.61
N ASP A 21 37.96 25.89 -26.60
CA ASP A 21 38.38 25.13 -27.77
C ASP A 21 37.17 24.83 -28.65
N LEU A 22 37.25 25.22 -29.92
CA LEU A 22 36.19 25.01 -30.91
C LEU A 22 36.32 23.65 -31.63
N ALA A 23 37.37 22.87 -31.33
CA ALA A 23 37.61 21.55 -31.92
C ALA A 23 37.00 20.38 -31.12
N GLU A 24 36.54 20.62 -29.89
CA GLU A 24 35.96 19.59 -29.03
C GLU A 24 34.45 19.46 -29.26
N PRO A 25 33.91 18.25 -29.53
CA PRO A 25 32.46 18.05 -29.63
C PRO A 25 31.79 18.28 -28.27
N PRO A 26 30.58 18.86 -28.21
CA PRO A 26 29.91 19.11 -26.95
C PRO A 26 29.65 17.80 -26.20
N PRO A 27 29.83 17.75 -24.87
CA PRO A 27 29.53 16.57 -24.06
C PRO A 27 28.06 16.20 -24.26
N SER A 28 27.81 14.90 -24.49
CA SER A 28 26.47 14.37 -24.74
C SER A 28 25.53 14.73 -23.59
N SER A 29 24.49 15.51 -23.87
CA SER A 29 23.44 15.84 -22.92
C SER A 29 22.73 14.57 -22.43
N ASN A 30 22.62 14.40 -21.11
CA ASN A 30 21.90 13.31 -20.45
C ASN A 30 20.48 13.13 -21.06
N PRO A 31 20.02 11.89 -21.32
CA PRO A 31 18.78 11.62 -22.05
C PRO A 31 17.48 11.85 -21.25
N SER A 32 17.55 12.32 -20.00
CA SER A 32 16.41 12.33 -19.07
C SER A 32 15.58 13.62 -19.03
N SER A 33 15.87 14.61 -19.88
CA SER A 33 14.97 15.77 -20.07
C SER A 33 14.24 15.65 -21.41
N SER A 34 12.94 15.37 -21.37
CA SER A 34 12.03 15.19 -22.52
C SER A 34 11.79 16.44 -23.37
N LEU A 35 12.61 17.48 -23.20
CA LEU A 35 12.62 18.69 -24.01
C LEU A 35 13.96 18.77 -24.74
N SER A 36 14.11 17.94 -25.77
CA SER A 36 15.16 18.14 -26.77
C SER A 36 14.78 19.36 -27.59
N PRO A 37 15.52 20.50 -27.52
CA PRO A 37 15.27 21.59 -28.43
C PRO A 37 15.55 21.08 -29.85
N ARG A 38 14.52 21.14 -30.70
CA ARG A 38 14.54 20.75 -32.11
C ARG A 38 15.71 21.47 -32.80
N ARG A 39 16.77 20.72 -33.14
CA ARG A 39 17.95 21.25 -33.85
C ARG A 39 17.67 21.34 -35.35
N ASP A 40 16.76 22.23 -35.73
CA ASP A 40 16.61 22.60 -37.14
C ASP A 40 17.59 23.75 -37.44
N GLY A 41 18.61 23.46 -38.27
CA GLY A 41 19.39 24.48 -38.99
C GLY A 41 20.51 25.19 -38.22
N GLN A 42 21.35 24.47 -37.47
CA GLN A 42 22.47 25.07 -36.75
C GLN A 42 23.61 25.44 -37.72
N THR A 43 23.63 26.70 -38.17
CA THR A 43 24.83 27.27 -38.81
C THR A 43 25.94 27.36 -37.76
N PRO A 44 27.20 27.05 -38.10
CA PRO A 44 28.31 27.19 -37.16
C PRO A 44 28.45 28.66 -36.79
N ILE A 45 28.12 28.98 -35.53
CA ILE A 45 28.26 30.33 -34.98
C ILE A 45 29.75 30.66 -35.00
N LYS A 46 30.16 31.61 -35.85
CA LYS A 46 31.54 32.10 -35.90
C LYS A 46 31.83 32.95 -34.66
N VAL A 47 32.41 32.33 -33.63
CA VAL A 47 32.77 33.00 -32.38
C VAL A 47 34.01 33.88 -32.60
N LYS A 48 33.89 35.19 -32.33
CA LYS A 48 35.00 36.14 -32.38
C LYS A 48 35.74 36.21 -31.04
N ASN A 49 37.03 36.51 -31.08
CA ASN A 49 37.84 36.75 -29.89
C ASN A 49 37.26 37.92 -29.08
N ASN A 50 37.11 37.73 -27.76
CA ASN A 50 36.50 38.66 -26.81
C ASN A 50 34.97 38.80 -26.90
N ALA A 51 34.26 37.85 -27.53
CA ALA A 51 32.80 37.82 -27.51
C ALA A 51 32.26 37.65 -26.08
N THR A 52 31.16 38.34 -25.77
CA THR A 52 30.49 38.25 -24.47
C THR A 52 29.22 37.43 -24.61
N PHE A 53 29.16 36.28 -23.92
CA PHE A 53 27.98 35.44 -23.85
C PHE A 53 27.22 35.69 -22.54
N MET A 54 25.90 35.78 -22.64
CA MET A 54 25.02 35.83 -21.47
C MET A 54 24.35 34.47 -21.33
N MET A 55 24.67 33.74 -20.27
CA MET A 55 24.10 32.43 -20.00
C MET A 55 22.78 32.62 -19.26
N MET A 56 21.70 32.09 -19.82
CA MET A 56 20.38 32.09 -19.19
C MET A 56 20.10 30.71 -18.59
N GLY A 57 19.84 30.66 -17.29
CA GLY A 57 19.59 29.44 -16.52
C GLY A 57 19.87 29.66 -15.05
N SER A 58 19.14 28.97 -14.18
CA SER A 58 19.34 29.03 -12.72
C SER A 58 20.72 28.49 -12.35
N ALA A 59 21.49 29.29 -11.60
CA ALA A 59 22.82 28.92 -11.10
C ALA A 59 22.80 28.25 -9.72
N ASP A 60 21.60 28.00 -9.19
CA ASP A 60 21.40 27.35 -7.91
C ASP A 60 21.55 25.83 -8.07
N SER A 61 22.22 25.20 -7.10
CA SER A 61 22.35 23.75 -7.02
C SER A 61 20.97 23.11 -7.15
N LEU A 62 20.84 22.16 -8.08
CA LEU A 62 19.65 21.32 -8.20
C LEU A 62 19.24 20.84 -6.80
N PRO A 63 17.98 21.00 -6.38
CA PRO A 63 17.51 20.47 -5.11
C PRO A 63 17.85 18.98 -5.08
N GLU A 64 18.41 18.50 -3.95
CA GLU A 64 18.75 17.08 -3.77
C GLU A 64 17.56 16.23 -4.23
N ALA A 65 17.83 15.30 -5.15
CA ALA A 65 16.82 14.35 -5.58
C ALA A 65 16.18 13.71 -4.33
N PRO A 66 14.85 13.54 -4.29
CA PRO A 66 14.17 12.92 -3.16
C PRO A 66 14.88 11.61 -2.79
N LYS A 67 15.34 11.50 -1.54
CA LYS A 67 16.09 10.32 -1.03
C LYS A 67 15.26 9.04 -1.02
N HIS A 68 13.95 9.15 -1.21
CA HIS A 68 13.05 8.02 -1.35
C HIS A 68 12.75 7.83 -2.82
N GLU A 69 13.21 6.69 -3.35
CA GLU A 69 12.74 6.18 -4.64
C GLU A 69 11.21 6.24 -4.66
N THR A 70 10.65 6.82 -5.71
CA THR A 70 9.21 6.90 -5.89
C THR A 70 8.69 5.50 -6.12
N LYS A 71 8.35 4.80 -5.05
CA LYS A 71 7.71 3.49 -5.12
C LYS A 71 6.30 3.70 -5.65
N PHE A 72 6.05 3.16 -6.83
CA PHE A 72 4.74 3.20 -7.45
C PHE A 72 3.80 2.25 -6.70
N LEU A 73 2.51 2.58 -6.66
CA LEU A 73 1.50 1.76 -5.98
C LEU A 73 1.43 0.35 -6.57
N GLU A 74 1.80 0.18 -7.84
CA GLU A 74 1.87 -1.12 -8.53
C GLU A 74 3.04 -2.03 -8.05
N ASP A 75 4.06 -1.46 -7.41
CA ASP A 75 5.23 -2.19 -6.89
C ASP A 75 5.13 -2.47 -5.37
N MET A 76 4.04 -2.02 -4.74
CA MET A 76 3.75 -2.30 -3.34
C MET A 76 3.03 -3.64 -3.23
N THR A 77 3.35 -4.41 -2.18
CA THR A 77 2.49 -5.55 -1.82
C THR A 77 1.10 -5.01 -1.45
N ASP A 78 0.05 -5.80 -1.66
CA ASP A 78 -1.32 -5.38 -1.33
C ASP A 78 -1.42 -4.85 0.11
N THR A 79 -0.61 -5.39 1.03
CA THR A 79 -0.59 -5.01 2.46
C THR A 79 0.01 -3.63 2.66
N GLU A 80 1.11 -3.34 1.98
CA GLU A 80 1.77 -2.04 2.00
C GLU A 80 0.89 -0.96 1.32
N ALA A 81 0.22 -1.30 0.22
CA ALA A 81 -0.72 -0.41 -0.46
C ALA A 81 -1.94 -0.10 0.42
N ALA A 82 -2.49 -1.12 1.11
CA ALA A 82 -3.60 -0.94 2.04
C ALA A 82 -3.21 -0.09 3.26
N ALA A 83 -2.00 -0.26 3.80
CA ALA A 83 -1.48 0.58 4.88
C ALA A 83 -1.30 2.05 4.43
N ALA A 84 -0.77 2.27 3.23
CA ALA A 84 -0.62 3.61 2.65
C ALA A 84 -1.98 4.30 2.39
N LEU A 85 -2.99 3.52 1.99
CA LEU A 85 -4.35 4.00 1.71
C LEU A 85 -5.29 3.95 2.93
N SER A 86 -4.80 3.52 4.10
CA SER A 86 -5.61 3.33 5.32
C SER A 86 -6.89 2.51 5.07
N LEU A 87 -6.80 1.49 4.22
CA LEU A 87 -7.96 0.66 3.88
C LEU A 87 -8.37 -0.21 5.07
N PRO A 88 -9.68 -0.36 5.33
CA PRO A 88 -10.16 -1.21 6.41
C PRO A 88 -9.87 -2.68 6.12
N THR A 89 -9.44 -3.41 7.14
CA THR A 89 -9.21 -4.85 7.10
C THR A 89 -10.49 -5.63 6.80
N GLY A 90 -10.44 -6.52 5.80
CA GLY A 90 -11.52 -7.43 5.41
C GLY A 90 -11.41 -8.81 6.06
N ILE A 91 -12.39 -9.67 5.77
CA ILE A 91 -12.42 -11.07 6.21
C ILE A 91 -12.32 -11.97 4.97
N GLU A 92 -11.46 -12.98 5.02
CA GLU A 92 -11.27 -13.93 3.93
C GLU A 92 -12.53 -14.81 3.72
N ASN A 93 -12.85 -15.12 2.46
CA ASN A 93 -14.00 -15.95 2.11
C ASN A 93 -13.53 -17.39 1.86
N PHE A 94 -14.05 -18.35 2.63
CA PHE A 94 -13.73 -19.78 2.53
C PHE A 94 -14.74 -20.57 1.69
N GLY A 95 -15.37 -19.90 0.73
CA GLY A 95 -16.40 -20.46 -0.14
C GLY A 95 -17.78 -20.41 0.52
N ASN A 96 -18.74 -19.73 -0.11
CA ASN A 96 -20.10 -19.56 0.38
C ASN A 96 -20.23 -18.99 1.81
N THR A 97 -19.18 -18.38 2.37
CA THR A 97 -19.15 -17.81 3.73
C THR A 97 -19.33 -16.28 3.72
N CYS A 98 -19.70 -15.69 2.59
CA CYS A 98 -19.95 -14.24 2.49
C CYS A 98 -21.08 -13.76 3.42
N TYR A 99 -22.08 -14.60 3.68
CA TYR A 99 -23.16 -14.30 4.63
C TYR A 99 -22.61 -14.07 6.05
N LEU A 100 -21.66 -14.92 6.45
CA LEU A 100 -21.02 -14.85 7.75
C LEU A 100 -20.08 -13.63 7.82
N ASN A 101 -19.27 -13.43 6.78
CA ASN A 101 -18.35 -12.30 6.72
C ASN A 101 -19.09 -10.95 6.80
N ALA A 102 -20.22 -10.82 6.09
CA ALA A 102 -21.07 -9.63 6.17
C ALA A 102 -21.64 -9.44 7.59
N THR A 103 -22.15 -10.51 8.20
CA THR A 103 -22.71 -10.46 9.56
C THR A 103 -21.67 -10.03 10.59
N LEU A 104 -20.46 -10.62 10.54
CA LEU A 104 -19.35 -10.29 11.44
C LEU A 104 -18.88 -8.84 11.27
N GLN A 105 -18.85 -8.32 10.04
CA GLN A 105 -18.50 -6.93 9.76
C GLN A 105 -19.60 -5.97 10.23
N CYS A 106 -20.88 -6.31 10.07
CA CYS A 106 -21.99 -5.52 10.61
C CYS A 106 -21.93 -5.43 12.14
N LEU A 107 -21.67 -6.54 12.82
CA LEU A 107 -21.54 -6.57 14.28
C LEU A 107 -20.34 -5.76 14.78
N LYS A 108 -19.25 -5.69 14.01
CA LYS A 108 -18.04 -4.91 14.36
C LYS A 108 -18.34 -3.40 14.47
N VAL A 109 -19.33 -2.90 13.75
CA VAL A 109 -19.68 -1.47 13.76
C VAL A 109 -20.24 -1.04 15.12
N VAL A 110 -20.81 -1.96 15.91
CA VAL A 110 -21.44 -1.69 17.20
C VAL A 110 -20.37 -1.51 18.29
N PRO A 111 -20.13 -0.29 18.80
CA PRO A 111 -19.06 -0.04 19.77
C PRO A 111 -19.34 -0.70 21.13
N GLU A 112 -20.60 -0.81 21.54
CA GLU A 112 -21.00 -1.43 22.80
C GLU A 112 -20.64 -2.92 22.82
N LEU A 113 -20.84 -3.61 21.69
CA LEU A 113 -20.46 -5.01 21.53
C LEU A 113 -18.95 -5.18 21.62
N ARG A 114 -18.17 -4.28 21.01
CA ARG A 114 -16.70 -4.31 21.09
C ARG A 114 -16.21 -4.10 22.52
N SER A 115 -16.79 -3.17 23.25
CA SER A 115 -16.47 -2.97 24.67
C SER A 115 -16.81 -4.19 25.52
N ALA A 116 -17.98 -4.81 25.30
CA ALA A 116 -18.38 -6.03 25.98
C ALA A 116 -17.40 -7.19 25.71
N LEU A 117 -17.04 -7.40 24.44
CA LEU A 117 -16.03 -8.40 24.04
C LEU A 117 -14.66 -8.10 24.65
N GLY A 118 -14.26 -6.83 24.76
CA GLY A 118 -13.03 -6.41 25.43
C GLY A 118 -12.96 -6.89 26.88
N SER A 119 -14.08 -6.81 27.61
CA SER A 119 -14.21 -7.27 29.00
C SER A 119 -14.37 -8.79 29.15
N TYR A 120 -14.74 -9.50 28.08
CA TYR A 120 -14.96 -10.95 28.13
C TYR A 120 -13.66 -11.71 28.42
N HIS A 121 -13.68 -12.56 29.46
CA HIS A 121 -12.53 -13.35 29.82
C HIS A 121 -12.27 -14.43 28.76
N VAL A 122 -11.07 -14.40 28.16
CA VAL A 122 -10.63 -15.48 27.28
C VAL A 122 -9.72 -16.38 28.10
N PRO A 123 -10.03 -17.69 28.19
CA PRO A 123 -9.12 -18.63 28.82
C PRO A 123 -7.77 -18.58 28.10
N ALA A 124 -6.73 -18.19 28.84
CA ALA A 124 -5.41 -17.92 28.30
C ALA A 124 -4.47 -19.12 28.46
N THR A 125 -4.80 -20.04 29.37
CA THR A 125 -3.97 -21.21 29.62
C THR A 125 -4.45 -22.44 28.86
N ARG A 126 -3.49 -23.25 28.40
CA ARG A 126 -3.75 -24.52 27.72
C ARG A 126 -4.63 -25.48 28.53
N ALA A 127 -4.57 -25.41 29.86
CA ALA A 127 -5.39 -26.21 30.77
C ALA A 127 -6.88 -25.81 30.68
N GLU A 128 -7.19 -24.51 30.67
CA GLU A 128 -8.56 -24.02 30.56
C GLU A 128 -9.13 -24.26 29.15
N LEU A 129 -8.30 -24.13 28.11
CA LEU A 129 -8.70 -24.42 26.72
C LEU A 129 -9.03 -25.89 26.48
N MET A 130 -8.47 -26.82 27.27
CA MET A 130 -8.82 -28.25 27.20
C MET A 130 -10.11 -28.60 27.94
N ASP A 131 -10.51 -27.79 28.92
CA ASP A 131 -11.77 -27.93 29.65
C ASP A 131 -12.94 -27.22 28.93
N THR A 132 -12.63 -26.30 28.02
CA THR A 132 -13.64 -25.57 27.26
C THR A 132 -14.17 -26.44 26.12
N ASP A 133 -15.43 -26.86 26.21
CA ASP A 133 -16.11 -27.58 25.14
C ASP A 133 -16.11 -26.73 23.86
N THR A 134 -15.60 -27.30 22.76
CA THR A 134 -15.52 -26.63 21.45
C THR A 134 -16.91 -26.37 20.86
N ALA A 135 -17.95 -27.05 21.33
CA ALA A 135 -19.34 -26.81 20.96
C ALA A 135 -20.08 -25.84 21.92
N SER A 136 -19.36 -25.13 22.79
CA SER A 136 -19.99 -24.18 23.71
C SER A 136 -20.21 -22.78 23.09
N PRO A 137 -21.27 -22.05 23.47
CA PRO A 137 -21.46 -20.64 23.09
C PRO A 137 -20.32 -19.72 23.56
N GLN A 138 -19.61 -20.13 24.62
CA GLN A 138 -18.47 -19.41 25.18
C GLN A 138 -17.27 -19.43 24.23
N SER A 139 -17.03 -20.57 23.57
CA SER A 139 -16.01 -20.71 22.54
C SER A 139 -16.29 -19.81 21.33
N LEU A 140 -17.55 -19.67 20.94
CA LEU A 140 -17.95 -18.78 19.83
C LEU A 140 -17.65 -17.31 20.15
N THR A 141 -17.97 -16.87 21.37
CA THR A 141 -17.71 -15.50 21.85
C THR A 141 -16.21 -15.21 21.93
N ARG A 142 -15.43 -16.19 22.37
CA ARG A 142 -13.96 -16.13 22.40
C ARG A 142 -13.38 -15.94 21.00
N ASP A 143 -13.83 -16.74 20.04
CA ASP A 143 -13.36 -16.68 18.66
C ASP A 143 -13.74 -15.36 17.99
N LEU A 144 -14.93 -14.83 18.28
CA LEU A 144 -15.36 -13.51 17.83
C LEU A 144 -14.43 -12.41 18.34
N LYS A 145 -14.10 -12.44 19.63
CA LYS A 145 -13.16 -11.48 20.24
C LYS A 145 -11.79 -11.56 19.56
N MET A 146 -11.25 -12.77 19.39
CA MET A 146 -9.94 -12.96 18.74
C MET A 146 -9.94 -12.45 17.30
N LEU A 147 -11.02 -12.71 16.54
CA LEU A 147 -11.17 -12.19 15.19
C LEU A 147 -11.14 -10.64 15.17
N TYR A 148 -11.86 -9.99 16.07
CA TYR A 148 -11.86 -8.52 16.15
C TYR A 148 -10.52 -7.94 16.57
N LEU A 149 -9.80 -8.58 17.50
CA LEU A 149 -8.45 -8.16 17.86
C LEU A 149 -7.49 -8.26 16.67
N MET A 150 -7.59 -9.31 15.85
CA MET A 150 -6.81 -9.45 14.62
C MET A 150 -7.19 -8.39 13.57
N MET A 151 -8.47 -8.03 13.46
CA MET A 151 -8.91 -6.93 12.59
C MET A 151 -8.49 -5.54 13.09
N GLU A 152 -8.22 -5.39 14.39
CA GLU A 152 -7.74 -4.14 15.01
C GLU A 152 -6.21 -4.01 14.95
N SER A 153 -5.47 -5.12 14.94
CA SER A 153 -4.01 -5.11 14.82
C SER A 153 -3.54 -4.57 13.46
N GLY A 154 -4.39 -4.66 12.43
CA GLY A 154 -4.14 -4.07 11.11
C GLY A 154 -2.92 -4.64 10.37
N GLN A 155 -2.41 -5.80 10.80
CA GLN A 155 -1.22 -6.41 10.20
C GLN A 155 -1.51 -7.03 8.83
N ASP A 156 -2.73 -7.56 8.66
CA ASP A 156 -3.17 -8.21 7.44
C ASP A 156 -4.35 -7.46 6.81
N ILE A 157 -4.46 -7.51 5.48
CA ILE A 157 -5.60 -6.97 4.73
C ILE A 157 -6.84 -7.85 4.89
N ARG A 158 -6.63 -9.16 5.04
CA ARG A 158 -7.69 -10.17 5.08
C ARG A 158 -7.44 -11.11 6.24
N ILE A 159 -8.35 -11.11 7.20
CA ILE A 159 -8.25 -11.97 8.37
C ILE A 159 -8.99 -13.27 8.09
N PRO A 160 -8.36 -14.43 8.33
CA PRO A 160 -9.02 -15.72 8.18
C PRO A 160 -10.00 -15.96 9.33
N SER A 161 -11.28 -16.20 9.01
CA SER A 161 -12.34 -16.54 9.96
C SER A 161 -12.52 -18.05 10.20
N MET A 162 -11.56 -18.89 9.77
CA MET A 162 -11.66 -20.36 9.83
C MET A 162 -11.95 -20.92 11.22
N LEU A 163 -11.30 -20.37 12.26
CA LEU A 163 -11.51 -20.82 13.63
C LEU A 163 -12.96 -20.55 14.08
N PHE A 164 -13.44 -19.33 13.85
CA PHE A 164 -14.82 -18.95 14.16
C PHE A 164 -15.83 -19.80 13.38
N LEU A 165 -15.58 -20.05 12.09
CA LEU A 165 -16.43 -20.88 11.24
C LEU A 165 -16.52 -22.33 11.77
N HIS A 166 -15.40 -22.90 12.21
CA HIS A 166 -15.38 -24.24 12.78
C HIS A 166 -16.23 -24.32 14.05
N THR A 167 -16.06 -23.37 14.96
CA THR A 167 -16.84 -23.28 16.20
C THR A 167 -18.32 -23.03 15.91
N LEU A 168 -18.65 -22.17 14.93
CA LEU A 168 -20.03 -21.95 14.49
C LEU A 168 -20.67 -23.25 14.00
N HIS A 169 -19.97 -24.05 13.21
CA HIS A 169 -20.46 -25.35 12.75
C HIS A 169 -20.63 -26.37 13.88
N ALA A 170 -19.81 -26.29 14.93
CA ALA A 170 -19.94 -27.15 16.11
C ALA A 170 -21.14 -26.77 16.98
N VAL A 171 -21.34 -25.46 17.24
CA VAL A 171 -22.45 -24.94 18.04
C VAL A 171 -23.79 -25.02 17.28
N LYS A 172 -23.75 -24.79 15.97
CA LYS A 172 -24.92 -24.78 15.08
C LYS A 172 -24.63 -25.60 13.81
N PRO A 173 -24.86 -26.93 13.89
CA PRO A 173 -24.68 -27.83 12.74
C PRO A 173 -25.51 -27.48 11.51
N GLU A 174 -26.58 -26.68 11.67
CA GLU A 174 -27.41 -26.16 10.58
C GLU A 174 -26.61 -25.33 9.56
N PHE A 175 -25.55 -24.63 10.00
CA PHE A 175 -24.69 -23.89 9.07
C PHE A 175 -23.67 -24.81 8.36
N ALA A 176 -23.49 -26.04 8.81
CA ALA A 176 -22.49 -26.99 8.31
C ALA A 176 -23.00 -27.88 7.14
N HIS A 177 -24.15 -27.57 6.55
CA HIS A 177 -24.68 -28.32 5.41
C HIS A 177 -23.73 -28.23 4.22
N LYS A 178 -23.34 -29.38 3.69
CA LYS A 178 -22.50 -29.50 2.49
C LYS A 178 -23.35 -29.86 1.28
N ASP A 179 -22.91 -29.40 0.11
CA ASP A 179 -23.47 -29.86 -1.15
C ASP A 179 -23.02 -31.31 -1.42
N GLU A 180 -23.95 -32.17 -1.77
CA GLU A 180 -23.68 -33.58 -2.10
C GLU A 180 -22.82 -33.72 -3.36
N LYS A 181 -22.91 -32.75 -4.28
CA LYS A 181 -22.18 -32.80 -5.56
C LYS A 181 -20.75 -32.26 -5.48
N THR A 182 -20.52 -31.28 -4.62
CA THR A 182 -19.25 -30.53 -4.58
C THR A 182 -18.49 -30.77 -3.26
N GLY A 183 -19.15 -31.25 -2.21
CA GLY A 183 -18.57 -31.42 -0.88
C GLY A 183 -18.30 -30.10 -0.14
N SER A 184 -18.51 -28.95 -0.80
CA SER A 184 -18.37 -27.61 -0.23
C SER A 184 -19.55 -27.24 0.67
N TYR A 185 -19.31 -26.35 1.63
CA TYR A 185 -20.39 -25.79 2.44
C TYR A 185 -21.38 -25.00 1.57
N LYS A 186 -22.67 -25.14 1.87
CA LYS A 186 -23.73 -24.37 1.21
C LYS A 186 -23.77 -22.94 1.74
N GLN A 187 -24.20 -22.01 0.89
CA GLN A 187 -24.47 -20.65 1.32
C GLN A 187 -25.73 -20.63 2.20
N GLN A 188 -25.68 -19.87 3.27
CA GLN A 188 -26.76 -19.76 4.27
C GLN A 188 -27.29 -18.33 4.32
N ASP A 189 -28.44 -18.14 4.96
CA ASP A 189 -29.04 -16.82 5.13
C ASP A 189 -28.28 -16.01 6.20
N ALA A 190 -27.87 -14.79 5.84
CA ALA A 190 -27.20 -13.85 6.74
C ALA A 190 -28.12 -13.40 7.89
N HIS A 191 -29.42 -13.26 7.64
CA HIS A 191 -30.39 -12.88 8.66
C HIS A 191 -30.55 -13.97 9.73
N GLU A 192 -30.48 -15.24 9.31
CA GLU A 192 -30.50 -16.36 10.24
C GLU A 192 -29.20 -16.44 11.04
N CYS A 193 -28.05 -16.20 10.41
CA CYS A 193 -26.76 -16.11 11.10
C CYS A 193 -26.76 -14.98 12.15
N GLY A 194 -27.28 -13.80 11.82
CA GLY A 194 -27.35 -12.66 12.73
C GLY A 194 -28.29 -12.84 13.93
N ARG A 195 -29.44 -13.52 13.74
CA ARG A 195 -30.39 -13.78 14.84
C ARG A 195 -29.86 -14.75 15.89
N HIS A 196 -29.05 -15.72 15.48
CA HIS A 196 -28.48 -16.70 16.39
C HIS A 196 -27.27 -16.19 17.18
N GLY A 197 -26.85 -14.94 16.95
CA GLY A 197 -25.82 -14.24 17.72
C GLY A 197 -26.35 -13.33 18.84
N GLN A 198 -27.67 -13.32 19.09
CA GLN A 198 -28.30 -12.64 20.24
C GLN A 198 -28.46 -13.57 21.45
#